data_AF-A0A974D7Z1-F1
#
_entry.id   AF-A0A974D7Z1-F1
#
_cell.length_a   1.000
_cell.length_b   1.000
_cell.length_c   1.000
_cell.angle_alpha   90.00
_cell.angle_beta   90.00
_cell.angle_gamma   90.00
#
_symmetry.space_group_name_H-M   'P 1'
#
loop_
_entity.id
_entity.type
_entity.pdbx_description
1 polymer ?
#
loop_
_entity_poly.entity_id
_entity_poly.type
_entity_poly.pdbx_seq_one_letter_code
_entity_poly.pdbx_strand_id
1 'polypeptide(L)'
;MSTVSLERSMGSRETSLSAAGSRGLRSTSHLSATRSVLNSAKTDVNAKSTGSAGVKKKSQVDQNPFKIPPDVDFFLLRDQEKVKKEKEKERNKNLKVHEKTTYTTRMNAKLAGLRKAIEKEEAEESAERDQKAVVVPENPSWKLAVTRDGLAQKESLHEYINKKREMFLLEYALIVKRDEIQKLENMAAAEEMKLEKAEQYLEEDAMRFDEFLKQNDRNSVEALKLADKETKAKMEKVAQIKSQTALMMNTKSDISKCEEILREYLMYKEFLYKLSPNEWREEMAKKNAERKKPPATPLPVEKEKRGSMAKVSMSPDMTKKSESRLSVHGIQSRDSTRDGRRLSRQSIKGPAIKKMSIAAQAEDEKDTTESLISSDSEEEAELYFTDPQQLLDIFSELEEQNLSLIQNSQETEESLEEIKQSITSTQDKMEKETQQLKDHIDQLKASIAKEEERAAELELKSRVFAFGQYKSEDQEKMLAVLGEKVEEVYRACIGENRSNFNVLQMLMAIEHQLEELLDNIEMIPQKRLEIAEKAKEKERRLRLREEKIKQQKQHQEERLRKALERAQADPKKTTGRKLMSRSDPPAPKLRIDKDQDKIDKEKEEALLFFS
;
A
#
# COMPACT_ATOMS: atom_id res chain seq x y z
N MET A 1 37.87 0.15 -3.74
CA MET A 1 37.01 1.31 -3.38
C MET A 1 35.74 0.76 -2.76
N SER A 2 35.80 0.47 -1.46
CA SER A 2 34.66 -0.05 -0.69
C SER A 2 34.43 0.91 0.46
N THR A 3 33.33 1.64 0.43
CA THR A 3 32.96 2.62 1.46
C THR A 3 31.85 2.08 2.35
N VAL A 4 32.22 2.01 3.62
CA VAL A 4 31.45 1.77 4.85
C VAL A 4 30.47 2.92 5.12
N SER A 5 29.31 2.61 5.74
CA SER A 5 28.63 3.33 6.86
C SER A 5 27.16 2.88 6.92
N LEU A 6 26.74 1.99 7.82
CA LEU A 6 26.34 2.22 9.22
C LEU A 6 25.18 3.22 9.39
N GLU A 7 23.96 2.73 9.61
CA GLU A 7 23.18 3.01 10.83
C GLU A 7 21.93 2.11 10.93
N ARG A 8 21.63 1.70 12.16
CA ARG A 8 20.64 0.70 12.60
C ARG A 8 19.83 1.39 13.70
N SER A 9 18.50 1.40 13.64
CA SER A 9 17.67 1.84 14.76
C SER A 9 16.42 0.97 14.88
N MET A 10 16.41 0.12 15.92
CA MET A 10 15.26 -0.65 16.37
C MET A 10 14.84 -0.11 17.73
N GLY A 11 13.55 0.23 17.86
CA GLY A 11 12.94 0.61 19.13
C GLY A 11 12.43 -0.62 19.87
N SER A 12 12.95 -0.85 21.07
CA SER A 12 12.35 -1.68 22.12
C SER A 12 12.64 -1.02 23.46
N ARG A 13 11.62 -0.84 24.29
CA ARG A 13 11.75 -0.34 25.66
C ARG A 13 10.76 -1.08 26.54
N GLU A 14 11.29 -1.89 27.45
CA GLU A 14 10.64 -2.26 28.70
C GLU A 14 11.65 -2.22 29.86
N THR A 15 11.09 -1.95 31.04
CA THR A 15 11.59 -2.14 32.42
C THR A 15 12.53 -1.09 33.06
N SER A 16 12.04 -0.45 34.13
CA SER A 16 12.59 -0.60 35.49
C SER A 16 11.73 0.10 36.55
N LEU A 17 11.77 -0.50 37.74
CA LEU A 17 11.06 -0.21 38.98
C LEU A 17 11.55 1.06 39.70
N SER A 18 10.72 1.61 40.61
CA SER A 18 11.03 1.77 42.06
C SER A 18 10.26 2.93 42.72
N ALA A 19 9.91 2.69 43.99
CA ALA A 19 9.05 3.46 44.86
C ALA A 19 9.71 4.69 45.54
N ALA A 20 8.89 5.66 45.94
CA ALA A 20 9.09 6.51 47.11
C ALA A 20 7.79 7.25 47.48
N GLY A 21 7.40 7.24 48.76
CA GLY A 21 6.29 8.02 49.30
C GLY A 21 6.76 9.24 50.11
N SER A 22 5.89 10.25 50.26
CA SER A 22 5.71 11.04 51.50
C SER A 22 4.80 12.27 51.34
N ARG A 23 3.83 12.35 52.26
CA ARG A 23 3.44 13.50 53.12
C ARG A 23 2.87 14.81 52.53
N GLY A 24 1.81 15.29 53.21
CA GLY A 24 1.50 16.72 53.42
C GLY A 24 0.04 17.10 53.12
N LEU A 25 -0.85 17.19 54.13
CA LEU A 25 -1.19 18.39 54.92
C LEU A 25 -2.19 19.36 54.28
N ARG A 26 -3.38 19.48 54.88
CA ARG A 26 -4.24 20.68 55.05
C ARG A 26 -5.17 20.42 56.24
N SER A 27 -5.63 21.35 57.05
CA SER A 27 -5.21 22.69 57.48
C SER A 27 -6.09 22.99 58.71
N THR A 28 -5.60 23.89 59.56
CA THR A 28 -6.03 24.30 60.90
C THR A 28 -7.38 25.03 61.01
N SER A 29 -8.01 24.98 62.19
CA SER A 29 -8.57 26.19 62.83
C SER A 29 -8.59 26.06 64.37
N HIS A 30 -7.93 27.01 65.02
CA HIS A 30 -7.87 27.22 66.46
C HIS A 30 -9.12 27.94 66.97
N LEU A 31 -9.57 27.64 68.20
CA LEU A 31 -9.99 28.65 69.17
C LEU A 31 -9.60 28.22 70.59
N SER A 32 -8.95 29.14 71.28
CA SER A 32 -8.33 29.03 72.60
C SER A 32 -9.16 29.80 73.64
N ALA A 33 -9.27 29.25 74.85
CA ALA A 33 -9.63 30.04 76.03
C ALA A 33 -8.76 29.65 77.23
N THR A 34 -7.91 30.62 77.55
CA THR A 34 -7.03 30.87 78.70
C THR A 34 -7.46 30.32 80.07
N ARG A 35 -6.49 29.78 80.82
CA ARG A 35 -6.57 29.57 82.27
C ARG A 35 -5.47 30.42 82.94
N SER A 36 -5.86 31.48 83.65
CA SER A 36 -4.98 32.27 84.51
C SER A 36 -4.99 31.72 85.95
N VAL A 37 -3.96 32.09 86.70
CA VAL A 37 -3.44 31.43 87.91
C VAL A 37 -3.38 32.46 89.06
N LEU A 38 -3.39 31.97 90.31
CA LEU A 38 -2.97 32.61 91.61
C LEU A 38 -3.97 33.64 92.21
N ASN A 39 -4.13 33.84 93.52
CA ASN A 39 -3.60 33.23 94.74
C ASN A 39 -4.43 33.65 95.98
N SER A 40 -4.21 32.89 97.06
CA SER A 40 -4.57 33.02 98.49
C SER A 40 -4.48 34.39 99.19
N ALA A 41 -5.29 34.61 100.25
CA ALA A 41 -4.92 35.05 101.63
C ALA A 41 -6.19 35.53 102.40
N LYS A 42 -6.63 34.94 103.53
CA LYS A 42 -6.18 34.98 104.95
C LYS A 42 -6.70 36.16 105.79
N THR A 43 -6.81 35.89 107.10
CA THR A 43 -7.02 36.77 108.29
C THR A 43 -8.48 37.00 108.70
N ASP A 44 -8.89 37.18 109.96
CA ASP A 44 -8.48 36.79 111.33
C ASP A 44 -9.56 37.37 112.30
N VAL A 45 -9.44 37.08 113.61
CA VAL A 45 -9.88 37.86 114.81
C VAL A 45 -11.32 37.84 115.39
N ASN A 46 -11.40 37.22 116.59
CA ASN A 46 -11.71 37.81 117.94
C ASN A 46 -13.15 37.94 118.51
N ALA A 47 -13.26 37.59 119.82
CA ALA A 47 -14.02 38.21 120.93
C ALA A 47 -15.44 37.74 121.38
N LYS A 48 -15.45 37.17 122.61
CA LYS A 48 -16.21 37.54 123.85
C LYS A 48 -17.76 37.48 124.00
N SER A 49 -18.14 36.88 125.15
CA SER A 49 -19.11 37.28 126.20
C SER A 49 -20.63 36.99 126.15
N THR A 50 -21.07 36.25 127.18
CA THR A 50 -22.21 36.46 128.13
C THR A 50 -23.68 36.58 127.66
N GLY A 51 -24.52 35.65 128.14
CA GLY A 51 -25.67 35.96 129.02
C GLY A 51 -27.07 36.24 128.43
N SER A 52 -28.06 35.48 128.96
CA SER A 52 -29.46 35.88 129.29
C SER A 52 -30.60 35.83 128.25
N ALA A 53 -31.54 34.92 128.53
CA ALA A 53 -33.02 35.00 128.55
C ALA A 53 -33.86 35.49 127.33
N GLY A 54 -34.95 34.76 127.04
CA GLY A 54 -36.20 35.34 126.54
C GLY A 54 -36.67 34.98 125.12
N VAL A 55 -37.37 33.84 125.01
CA VAL A 55 -38.49 33.47 124.09
C VAL A 55 -38.94 34.47 122.99
N LYS A 56 -38.73 34.15 121.69
CA LYS A 56 -39.72 33.79 120.61
C LYS A 56 -39.14 33.91 119.16
N LYS A 57 -39.13 32.78 118.44
CA LYS A 57 -39.18 32.49 116.97
C LYS A 57 -38.41 33.38 115.94
N LYS A 58 -37.29 32.88 115.37
CA LYS A 58 -37.09 32.17 114.05
C LYS A 58 -35.58 32.17 113.63
N SER A 59 -35.16 31.10 112.92
CA SER A 59 -33.98 30.89 112.03
C SER A 59 -32.68 30.19 112.55
N GLN A 60 -32.12 29.34 111.67
CA GLN A 60 -31.11 28.25 111.79
C GLN A 60 -29.67 28.68 112.16
N VAL A 61 -28.81 27.73 112.60
CA VAL A 61 -27.52 27.36 111.93
C VAL A 61 -27.05 25.95 112.35
N ASP A 62 -26.69 25.14 111.36
CA ASP A 62 -26.11 23.80 111.39
C ASP A 62 -24.63 23.76 111.85
N GLN A 63 -24.25 22.80 112.69
CA GLN A 63 -22.83 22.45 112.92
C GLN A 63 -22.40 21.32 111.97
N ASN A 64 -21.33 21.58 111.21
CA ASN A 64 -20.80 20.69 110.18
C ASN A 64 -20.06 19.47 110.80
N PRO A 65 -20.49 18.23 110.51
CA PRO A 65 -19.96 17.01 111.12
C PRO A 65 -18.62 16.50 110.55
N PHE A 66 -17.99 17.20 109.60
CA PHE A 66 -16.72 16.76 109.01
C PHE A 66 -15.50 17.54 109.57
N LYS A 67 -14.84 17.01 110.60
CA LYS A 67 -13.48 17.40 110.99
C LYS A 67 -12.51 16.24 110.75
N ILE A 68 -11.44 16.51 110.00
CA ILE A 68 -10.39 15.52 109.72
C ILE A 68 -9.60 15.27 111.01
N PRO A 69 -9.40 14.01 111.44
CA PRO A 69 -8.63 13.66 112.63
C PRO A 69 -7.17 14.14 112.54
N PRO A 70 -6.57 14.66 113.63
CA PRO A 70 -5.19 15.16 113.64
C PRO A 70 -4.13 14.07 113.47
N ASP A 71 -4.51 12.80 113.66
CA ASP A 71 -3.58 11.67 113.75
C ASP A 71 -3.23 11.02 112.40
N VAL A 72 -3.68 11.60 111.28
CA VAL A 72 -3.29 11.17 109.93
C VAL A 72 -2.76 12.38 109.17
N ASP A 73 -1.43 12.47 109.09
CA ASP A 73 -0.75 13.53 108.34
C ASP A 73 -0.99 13.35 106.83
N PHE A 74 -2.11 13.91 106.37
CA PHE A 74 -2.59 13.84 104.99
C PHE A 74 -1.52 14.27 103.98
N PHE A 75 -0.63 15.20 104.37
CA PHE A 75 0.45 15.67 103.52
C PHE A 75 1.50 14.57 103.28
N LEU A 76 1.84 13.77 104.30
CA LEU A 76 2.75 12.63 104.14
C LEU A 76 2.14 11.54 103.24
N LEU A 77 0.86 11.21 103.38
CA LEU A 77 0.20 10.25 102.47
C LEU A 77 0.15 10.78 101.04
N ARG A 78 -0.11 12.09 100.87
CA ARG A 78 -0.14 12.76 99.57
C ARG A 78 1.22 12.76 98.89
N ASP A 79 2.29 12.97 99.65
CA ASP A 79 3.65 12.97 99.13
C ASP A 79 4.14 11.54 98.84
N GLN A 80 3.77 10.56 99.66
CA GLN A 80 3.98 9.14 99.33
C GLN A 80 3.22 8.73 98.05
N GLU A 81 1.99 9.22 97.86
CA GLU A 81 1.20 8.97 96.64
C GLU A 81 1.83 9.62 95.41
N LYS A 82 2.37 10.85 95.53
CA LYS A 82 3.12 11.52 94.46
C LYS A 82 4.37 10.72 94.08
N VAL A 83 5.16 10.28 95.07
CA VAL A 83 6.37 9.48 94.83
C VAL A 83 6.03 8.15 94.15
N LYS A 84 4.96 7.46 94.60
CA LYS A 84 4.48 6.24 93.93
C LYS A 84 4.07 6.50 92.48
N LYS A 85 3.39 7.61 92.20
CA LYS A 85 2.96 8.01 90.86
C LYS A 85 4.14 8.38 89.95
N GLU A 86 5.19 9.00 90.50
CA GLU A 86 6.44 9.27 89.77
C GLU A 86 7.18 7.98 89.43
N LYS A 87 7.33 7.05 90.39
CA LYS A 87 7.91 5.73 90.13
C LYS A 87 7.13 4.95 89.06
N GLU A 88 5.80 5.00 89.07
CA GLU A 88 4.97 4.36 88.03
C GLU A 88 5.19 5.00 86.65
N LYS A 89 5.36 6.33 86.59
CA LYS A 89 5.70 7.05 85.35
C LYS A 89 7.08 6.66 84.83
N GLU A 90 8.09 6.55 85.69
CA GLU A 90 9.42 6.08 85.31
C GLU A 90 9.38 4.64 84.77
N ARG A 91 8.66 3.74 85.44
CA ARG A 91 8.45 2.37 84.95
C ARG A 91 7.81 2.35 83.56
N ASN A 92 6.81 3.21 83.33
CA ASN A 92 6.14 3.31 82.03
C ASN A 92 6.96 4.02 80.94
N LYS A 93 8.00 4.77 81.29
CA LYS A 93 8.97 5.31 80.32
C LYS A 93 9.85 4.21 79.74
N ASN A 94 10.21 3.22 80.56
CA ASN A 94 11.11 2.13 80.17
C ASN A 94 10.42 0.95 79.46
N LEU A 95 9.08 0.90 79.44
CA LEU A 95 8.31 -0.13 78.74
C LEU A 95 8.16 0.17 77.25
N LYS A 96 8.21 -0.87 76.41
CA LYS A 96 8.00 -0.74 74.96
C LYS A 96 6.53 -0.44 74.64
N VAL A 97 6.25 0.13 73.47
CA VAL A 97 4.92 0.66 73.11
C VAL A 97 3.80 -0.38 73.25
N HIS A 98 4.05 -1.64 72.90
CA HIS A 98 3.07 -2.73 73.01
C HIS A 98 2.85 -3.24 74.44
N GLU A 99 3.75 -2.93 75.38
CA GLU A 99 3.64 -3.30 76.80
C GLU A 99 2.95 -2.21 77.63
N LYS A 100 2.68 -1.04 77.03
CA LYS A 100 1.98 0.06 77.69
C LYS A 100 0.49 -0.21 77.69
N THR A 101 -0.11 -0.26 78.88
CA THR A 101 -1.55 -0.41 79.02
C THR A 101 -2.27 0.91 78.76
N THR A 102 -3.36 0.83 78.00
CA THR A 102 -4.25 1.97 77.71
C THR A 102 -4.97 2.42 78.97
N TYR A 103 -5.37 3.69 79.04
CA TYR A 103 -6.07 4.27 80.20
C TYR A 103 -7.29 3.44 80.64
N THR A 104 -8.06 2.93 79.67
CA THR A 104 -9.20 2.04 79.88
C THR A 104 -8.79 0.73 80.56
N THR A 105 -7.75 0.06 80.06
CA THR A 105 -7.18 -1.16 80.65
C THR A 105 -6.67 -0.91 82.08
N ARG A 106 -6.05 0.25 82.33
CA ARG A 106 -5.55 0.63 83.67
C ARG A 106 -6.66 0.95 84.66
N MET A 107 -7.72 1.63 84.20
CA MET A 107 -8.90 1.90 85.03
C MET A 107 -9.61 0.59 85.39
N ASN A 108 -9.77 -0.32 84.43
CA ASN A 108 -10.35 -1.63 84.68
C ASN A 108 -9.47 -2.48 85.61
N ALA A 109 -8.13 -2.43 85.47
CA ALA A 109 -7.21 -3.11 86.39
C ALA A 109 -7.23 -2.52 87.81
N LYS A 110 -7.42 -1.20 87.97
CA LYS A 110 -7.60 -0.57 89.29
C LYS A 110 -8.94 -0.94 89.92
N LEU A 111 -10.02 -0.99 89.13
CA LEU A 111 -11.33 -1.48 89.56
C LEU A 111 -11.27 -2.97 89.94
N ALA A 112 -10.53 -3.79 89.19
CA ALA A 112 -10.31 -5.19 89.52
C ALA A 112 -9.45 -5.36 90.78
N GLY A 113 -8.43 -4.52 90.98
CA GLY A 113 -7.64 -4.48 92.20
C GLY A 113 -8.45 -4.02 93.42
N LEU A 114 -9.36 -3.06 93.25
CA LEU A 114 -10.28 -2.60 94.29
C LEU A 114 -11.32 -3.69 94.62
N ARG A 115 -11.88 -4.38 93.60
CA ARG A 115 -12.77 -5.54 93.81
C ARG A 115 -12.06 -6.66 94.55
N LYS A 116 -10.83 -7.01 94.18
CA LYS A 116 -10.03 -8.00 94.91
C LYS A 116 -9.67 -7.57 96.33
N ALA A 117 -9.45 -6.27 96.56
CA ALA A 117 -9.21 -5.77 97.91
C ALA A 117 -10.49 -5.81 98.77
N ILE A 118 -11.65 -5.52 98.18
CA ILE A 118 -12.96 -5.65 98.84
C ILE A 118 -13.29 -7.13 99.10
N GLU A 119 -13.12 -8.02 98.12
CA GLU A 119 -13.29 -9.47 98.32
C GLU A 119 -12.32 -10.01 99.38
N LYS A 120 -11.10 -9.46 99.46
CA LYS A 120 -10.12 -9.86 100.48
C LYS A 120 -10.46 -9.29 101.86
N GLU A 121 -10.98 -8.06 101.95
CA GLU A 121 -11.51 -7.49 103.20
C GLU A 121 -12.79 -8.23 103.64
N GLU A 122 -13.67 -8.62 102.72
CA GLU A 122 -14.85 -9.44 103.02
C GLU A 122 -14.46 -10.87 103.41
N ALA A 123 -13.43 -11.45 102.80
CA ALA A 123 -12.85 -12.76 103.17
C ALA A 123 -12.12 -12.72 104.53
N GLU A 124 -11.41 -11.63 104.83
CA GLU A 124 -10.77 -11.41 106.14
C GLU A 124 -11.80 -11.07 107.22
N GLU A 125 -12.85 -10.30 106.92
CA GLU A 125 -13.97 -10.04 107.84
C GLU A 125 -14.82 -11.29 108.11
N SER A 126 -15.02 -12.16 107.10
CA SER A 126 -15.71 -13.45 107.28
C SER A 126 -14.85 -14.44 108.08
N ALA A 127 -13.54 -14.49 107.83
CA ALA A 127 -12.60 -15.26 108.65
C ALA A 127 -12.48 -14.74 110.09
N GLU A 128 -12.58 -13.42 110.31
CA GLU A 128 -12.66 -12.82 111.64
C GLU A 128 -14.04 -13.02 112.30
N ARG A 129 -15.14 -13.06 111.54
CA ARG A 129 -16.48 -13.41 112.05
C ARG A 129 -16.57 -14.89 112.46
N ASP A 130 -15.90 -15.79 111.75
CA ASP A 130 -15.83 -17.21 112.12
C ASP A 130 -14.90 -17.46 113.33
N GLN A 131 -13.91 -16.58 113.56
CA GLN A 131 -13.07 -16.61 114.78
C GLN A 131 -13.67 -15.85 115.97
N LYS A 132 -14.64 -14.95 115.74
CA LYS A 132 -15.46 -14.27 116.77
C LYS A 132 -16.87 -14.82 116.92
N ALA A 133 -17.21 -15.92 116.26
CA ALA A 133 -18.25 -16.84 116.71
C ALA A 133 -17.72 -17.60 117.94
N VAL A 134 -17.45 -16.85 119.01
CA VAL A 134 -17.35 -17.39 120.35
C VAL A 134 -18.75 -17.91 120.67
N VAL A 135 -18.97 -19.18 120.32
CA VAL A 135 -19.80 -20.07 121.14
C VAL A 135 -19.38 -19.76 122.56
N VAL A 136 -20.22 -19.04 123.30
CA VAL A 136 -20.05 -18.84 124.73
C VAL A 136 -19.84 -20.25 125.27
N PRO A 137 -18.62 -20.64 125.67
CA PRO A 137 -18.45 -21.92 126.33
C PRO A 137 -19.28 -21.75 127.59
N GLU A 138 -20.20 -22.66 127.87
CA GLU A 138 -20.84 -22.74 129.17
C GLU A 138 -19.77 -23.12 130.19
N ASN A 139 -18.85 -22.21 130.47
CA ASN A 139 -17.88 -22.31 131.54
C ASN A 139 -18.68 -22.05 132.81
N PRO A 140 -18.96 -23.08 133.63
CA PRO A 140 -19.69 -22.88 134.87
C PRO A 140 -18.93 -21.88 135.77
N SER A 141 -17.61 -21.75 135.59
CA SER A 141 -16.76 -20.76 136.26
C SER A 141 -17.10 -19.30 135.92
N TRP A 142 -17.34 -18.96 134.64
CA TRP A 142 -17.77 -17.61 134.23
C TRP A 142 -19.20 -17.33 134.72
N LYS A 143 -20.13 -18.29 134.54
CA LYS A 143 -21.52 -18.14 135.02
C LYS A 143 -21.56 -17.99 136.55
N LEU A 144 -20.69 -18.70 137.27
CA LEU A 144 -20.52 -18.58 138.73
C LEU A 144 -19.82 -17.27 139.13
N ALA A 145 -18.86 -16.75 138.35
CA ALA A 145 -18.18 -15.50 138.63
C ALA A 145 -19.09 -14.27 138.43
N VAL A 146 -19.92 -14.26 137.38
CA VAL A 146 -20.89 -13.18 137.14
C VAL A 146 -22.03 -13.20 138.16
N THR A 147 -22.32 -14.35 138.78
CA THR A 147 -23.38 -14.48 139.79
C THR A 147 -22.89 -14.42 141.24
N ARG A 148 -21.57 -14.54 141.52
CA ARG A 148 -21.02 -14.48 142.88
C ARG A 148 -20.71 -13.07 143.40
N ASP A 149 -20.39 -12.11 142.55
CA ASP A 149 -19.91 -10.78 142.99
C ASP A 149 -20.98 -9.67 142.97
N GLY A 150 -22.22 -10.00 142.64
CA GLY A 150 -23.37 -9.13 142.85
C GLY A 150 -24.02 -9.39 144.20
N LEU A 151 -23.44 -8.88 145.29
CA LEU A 151 -24.19 -8.65 146.53
C LEU A 151 -25.54 -8.05 146.14
N ALA A 152 -26.62 -8.77 146.46
CA ALA A 152 -27.98 -8.46 146.12
C ALA A 152 -28.39 -7.05 146.62
N GLN A 153 -27.97 -6.01 145.89
CA GLN A 153 -28.76 -4.81 145.78
C GLN A 153 -30.06 -5.28 145.15
N LYS A 154 -31.11 -5.31 145.95
CA LYS A 154 -32.45 -5.73 145.54
C LYS A 154 -32.82 -4.91 144.30
N GLU A 155 -32.65 -5.50 143.12
CA GLU A 155 -33.25 -4.97 141.89
C GLU A 155 -34.71 -4.76 142.23
N SER A 156 -35.20 -3.53 142.02
CA SER A 156 -36.61 -3.26 142.22
C SER A 156 -37.40 -4.25 141.36
N LEU A 157 -38.52 -4.78 141.85
CA LEU A 157 -39.37 -5.70 141.09
C LEU A 157 -39.64 -5.20 139.66
N HIS A 158 -39.70 -3.87 139.50
CA HIS A 158 -39.85 -3.19 138.22
C HIS A 158 -38.67 -3.42 137.24
N GLU A 159 -37.43 -3.41 137.75
CA GLU A 159 -36.21 -3.58 136.97
C GLU A 159 -36.06 -5.02 136.48
N TYR A 160 -36.41 -6.01 137.30
CA TYR A 160 -36.49 -7.42 136.89
C TYR A 160 -37.54 -7.64 135.79
N ILE A 161 -38.73 -7.06 135.96
CA ILE A 161 -39.80 -7.13 134.96
C ILE A 161 -39.34 -6.47 133.65
N ASN A 162 -38.64 -5.32 133.72
CA ASN A 162 -38.13 -4.65 132.53
C ASN A 162 -37.04 -5.47 131.83
N LYS A 163 -36.07 -6.04 132.55
CA LYS A 163 -35.05 -6.94 131.96
C LYS A 163 -35.67 -8.17 131.31
N LYS A 164 -36.71 -8.76 131.91
CA LYS A 164 -37.45 -9.88 131.30
C LYS A 164 -38.19 -9.45 130.04
N ARG A 165 -38.80 -8.26 130.03
CA ARG A 165 -39.43 -7.70 128.82
C ARG A 165 -38.41 -7.41 127.73
N GLU A 166 -37.25 -6.85 128.08
CA GLU A 166 -36.14 -6.61 127.15
C GLU A 166 -35.61 -7.93 126.56
N MET A 167 -35.46 -8.96 127.40
CA MET A 167 -35.08 -10.30 126.94
C MET A 167 -36.09 -10.87 125.94
N PHE A 168 -37.39 -10.82 126.24
CA PHE A 168 -38.43 -11.27 125.32
C PHE A 168 -38.51 -10.43 124.04
N LEU A 169 -38.29 -9.12 124.14
CA LEU A 169 -38.29 -8.23 122.97
C LEU A 169 -37.10 -8.52 122.06
N LEU A 170 -35.92 -8.77 122.62
CA LEU A 170 -34.73 -9.19 121.87
C LEU A 170 -34.93 -10.57 121.25
N GLU A 171 -35.50 -11.52 121.99
CA GLU A 171 -35.81 -12.86 121.48
C GLU A 171 -36.82 -12.80 120.32
N TYR A 172 -37.89 -12.01 120.47
CA TYR A 172 -38.85 -11.74 119.40
C TYR A 172 -38.18 -11.06 118.20
N ALA A 173 -37.35 -10.03 118.42
CA ALA A 173 -36.64 -9.35 117.36
C ALA A 173 -35.68 -10.29 116.61
N LEU A 174 -35.00 -11.20 117.31
CA LEU A 174 -34.16 -12.21 116.71
C LEU A 174 -34.96 -13.20 115.88
N ILE A 175 -36.13 -13.66 116.35
CA ILE A 175 -37.02 -14.53 115.57
C ILE A 175 -37.46 -13.82 114.29
N VAL A 176 -37.98 -12.60 114.39
CA VAL A 176 -38.41 -11.80 113.22
C VAL A 176 -37.26 -11.56 112.24
N LYS A 177 -36.04 -11.28 112.74
CA LYS A 177 -34.87 -11.08 111.88
C LYS A 177 -34.42 -12.38 111.21
N ARG A 178 -34.46 -13.53 111.91
CA ARG A 178 -34.16 -14.83 111.31
C ARG A 178 -35.17 -15.19 110.23
N ASP A 179 -36.46 -14.98 110.49
CA ASP A 179 -37.52 -15.22 109.51
C ASP A 179 -37.35 -14.32 108.27
N GLU A 180 -37.00 -13.04 108.46
CA GLU A 180 -36.75 -12.12 107.35
C GLU A 180 -35.47 -12.50 106.57
N ILE A 181 -34.40 -12.92 107.25
CA ILE A 181 -33.19 -13.44 106.60
C ILE A 181 -33.53 -14.68 105.77
N GLN A 182 -34.26 -15.64 106.34
CA GLN A 182 -34.67 -16.85 105.62
C GLN A 182 -35.53 -16.53 104.39
N LYS A 183 -36.39 -15.51 104.48
CA LYS A 183 -37.17 -15.02 103.33
C LYS A 183 -36.27 -14.41 102.25
N LEU A 184 -35.29 -13.57 102.60
CA LEU A 184 -34.33 -13.01 101.66
C LEU A 184 -33.45 -14.09 101.02
N GLU A 185 -33.00 -15.08 101.80
CA GLU A 185 -32.25 -16.25 101.30
C GLU A 185 -33.08 -17.04 100.29
N ASN A 186 -34.35 -17.30 100.57
CA ASN A 186 -35.25 -17.97 99.63
C ASN A 186 -35.45 -17.16 98.33
N MET A 187 -35.55 -15.82 98.43
CA MET A 187 -35.65 -14.96 97.24
C MET A 187 -34.34 -14.94 96.44
N ALA A 188 -33.20 -14.84 97.11
CA ALA A 188 -31.88 -14.87 96.49
C ALA A 188 -31.64 -16.21 95.77
N ALA A 189 -31.95 -17.34 96.42
CA ALA A 189 -31.85 -18.67 95.81
C ALA A 189 -32.78 -18.83 94.59
N ALA A 190 -33.99 -18.27 94.65
CA ALA A 190 -34.91 -18.28 93.52
C ALA A 190 -34.45 -17.39 92.35
N GLU A 191 -33.77 -16.28 92.64
CA GLU A 191 -33.15 -15.40 91.62
C GLU A 191 -31.89 -16.04 91.02
N GLU A 192 -31.04 -16.64 91.84
CA GLU A 192 -29.85 -17.40 91.43
C GLU A 192 -30.22 -18.55 90.50
N MET A 193 -31.25 -19.36 90.85
CA MET A 193 -31.77 -20.40 89.95
C MET A 193 -32.30 -19.86 88.61
N LYS A 194 -32.81 -18.62 88.56
CA LYS A 194 -33.26 -18.01 87.29
C LYS A 194 -32.07 -17.52 86.47
N LEU A 195 -31.06 -16.94 87.12
CA LEU A 195 -29.82 -16.52 86.48
C LEU A 195 -29.07 -17.72 85.90
N GLU A 196 -28.94 -18.81 86.66
CA GLU A 196 -28.31 -20.05 86.21
C GLU A 196 -29.00 -20.61 84.95
N LYS A 197 -30.33 -20.64 84.93
CA LYS A 197 -31.09 -21.06 83.74
C LYS A 197 -30.86 -20.12 82.55
N ALA A 198 -30.80 -18.82 82.78
CA ALA A 198 -30.54 -17.85 81.71
C ALA A 198 -29.11 -17.97 81.17
N GLU A 199 -28.13 -18.25 82.02
CA GLU A 199 -26.75 -18.54 81.64
C GLU A 199 -26.67 -19.81 80.80
N GLN A 200 -27.33 -20.89 81.22
CA GLN A 200 -27.42 -22.13 80.45
C GLN A 200 -28.03 -21.91 79.06
N TYR A 201 -29.13 -21.16 78.96
CA TYR A 201 -29.72 -20.86 77.65
C TYR A 201 -28.79 -20.04 76.74
N LEU A 202 -28.06 -19.07 77.31
CA LEU A 202 -27.10 -18.29 76.55
C LEU A 202 -25.92 -19.14 76.08
N GLU A 203 -25.44 -20.05 76.92
CA GLU A 203 -24.39 -21.01 76.57
C GLU A 203 -24.86 -21.97 75.47
N GLU A 204 -26.07 -22.52 75.57
CA GLU A 204 -26.68 -23.33 74.51
C GLU A 204 -26.78 -22.57 73.18
N ASP A 205 -27.22 -21.31 73.20
CA ASP A 205 -27.33 -20.49 72.00
C ASP A 205 -25.96 -20.14 71.41
N ALA A 206 -24.95 -19.89 72.25
CA ALA A 206 -23.57 -19.70 71.80
C ALA A 206 -23.01 -20.96 71.12
N MET A 207 -23.26 -22.15 71.70
CA MET A 207 -22.87 -23.42 71.09
C MET A 207 -23.58 -23.64 69.75
N ARG A 208 -24.89 -23.39 69.66
CA ARG A 208 -25.66 -23.50 68.41
C ARG A 208 -25.15 -22.55 67.33
N PHE A 209 -24.76 -21.33 67.72
CA PHE A 209 -24.22 -20.36 66.78
C PHE A 209 -22.85 -20.77 66.25
N ASP A 210 -21.97 -21.27 67.11
CA ASP A 210 -20.67 -21.82 66.70
C ASP A 210 -20.81 -23.03 65.78
N GLU A 211 -21.77 -23.91 66.06
CA GLU A 211 -22.12 -25.02 65.17
C GLU A 211 -22.64 -24.53 63.82
N PHE A 212 -23.50 -23.51 63.80
CA PHE A 212 -23.99 -22.90 62.57
C PHE A 212 -22.87 -22.30 61.74
N LEU A 213 -21.94 -21.55 62.35
CA LEU A 213 -20.77 -20.99 61.65
C LEU A 213 -19.88 -22.11 61.08
N LYS A 214 -19.57 -23.13 61.89
CA LYS A 214 -18.80 -24.30 61.41
C LYS A 214 -19.50 -24.99 60.24
N GLN A 215 -20.82 -25.11 60.28
CA GLN A 215 -21.58 -25.75 59.21
C GLN A 215 -21.65 -24.87 57.96
N ASN A 216 -21.78 -23.55 58.10
CA ASN A 216 -21.75 -22.60 56.99
C ASN A 216 -20.37 -22.59 56.31
N ASP A 217 -19.29 -22.51 57.10
CA ASP A 217 -17.92 -22.55 56.62
C ASP A 217 -17.65 -23.87 55.89
N ARG A 218 -18.06 -25.02 56.47
CA ARG A 218 -17.96 -26.33 55.80
C ARG A 218 -18.70 -26.36 54.48
N ASN A 219 -19.96 -25.91 54.45
CA ASN A 219 -20.77 -25.87 53.23
C ASN A 219 -20.13 -24.96 52.16
N SER A 220 -19.62 -23.78 52.55
CA SER A 220 -18.95 -22.86 51.63
C SER A 220 -17.67 -23.48 51.02
N VAL A 221 -16.88 -24.18 51.83
CA VAL A 221 -15.67 -24.87 51.40
C VAL A 221 -16.02 -26.08 50.52
N GLU A 222 -17.09 -26.81 50.83
CA GLU A 222 -17.59 -27.90 49.99
C GLU A 222 -18.09 -27.40 48.63
N ALA A 223 -18.83 -26.30 48.60
CA ALA A 223 -19.27 -25.65 47.36
C ALA A 223 -18.07 -25.18 46.52
N LEU A 224 -17.05 -24.59 47.14
CA LEU A 224 -15.82 -24.17 46.45
C LEU A 224 -15.07 -25.38 45.87
N LYS A 225 -14.92 -26.46 46.66
CA LYS A 225 -14.30 -27.70 46.19
C LYS A 225 -15.07 -28.33 45.03
N LEU A 226 -16.40 -28.26 45.04
CA LEU A 226 -17.21 -28.76 43.95
C LEU A 226 -17.00 -27.93 42.68
N ALA A 227 -16.99 -26.60 42.80
CA ALA A 227 -16.69 -25.69 41.69
C ALA A 227 -15.27 -25.91 41.12
N ASP A 228 -14.27 -26.12 41.97
CA ASP A 228 -12.90 -26.42 41.53
C ASP A 228 -12.80 -27.77 40.80
N LYS A 229 -13.53 -28.79 41.26
CA LYS A 229 -13.61 -30.09 40.56
C LYS A 229 -14.28 -29.94 39.20
N GLU A 230 -15.38 -29.20 39.11
CA GLU A 230 -16.09 -28.97 37.84
C GLU A 230 -15.26 -28.14 36.86
N THR A 231 -14.57 -27.10 37.32
CA THR A 231 -13.67 -26.29 36.48
C THR A 231 -12.49 -27.12 35.99
N LYS A 232 -11.89 -27.97 36.85
CA LYS A 232 -10.85 -28.90 36.44
C LYS A 232 -11.35 -29.89 35.38
N ALA A 233 -12.51 -30.51 35.59
CA ALA A 233 -13.12 -31.42 34.61
C ALA A 233 -13.40 -30.71 33.27
N LYS A 234 -13.88 -29.46 33.31
CA LYS A 234 -14.06 -28.62 32.12
C LYS A 234 -12.73 -28.36 31.41
N MET A 235 -11.68 -28.00 32.14
CA MET A 235 -10.34 -27.76 31.56
C MET A 235 -9.78 -29.02 30.89
N GLU A 236 -9.94 -30.19 31.51
CA GLU A 236 -9.56 -31.48 30.92
C GLU A 236 -10.32 -31.77 29.62
N LYS A 237 -11.64 -31.52 29.58
CA LYS A 237 -12.44 -31.67 28.36
C LYS A 237 -12.03 -30.68 27.26
N VAL A 238 -11.72 -29.43 27.62
CA VAL A 238 -11.20 -28.45 26.66
C VAL A 238 -9.84 -28.88 26.11
N ALA A 239 -8.97 -29.46 26.92
CA ALA A 239 -7.69 -30.01 26.46
C ALA A 239 -7.89 -31.19 25.50
N GLN A 240 -8.83 -32.10 25.79
CA GLN A 240 -9.19 -33.20 24.89
C GLN A 240 -9.72 -32.68 23.55
N ILE A 241 -10.63 -31.70 23.56
CA ILE A 241 -11.16 -31.08 22.34
C ILE A 241 -10.03 -30.46 21.52
N LYS A 242 -9.11 -29.72 22.15
CA LYS A 242 -7.94 -29.14 21.46
C LYS A 242 -7.06 -30.22 20.82
N SER A 243 -6.78 -31.30 21.55
CA SER A 243 -6.00 -32.44 21.03
C SER A 243 -6.69 -33.10 19.84
N GLN A 244 -8.00 -33.36 19.93
CA GLN A 244 -8.78 -33.95 18.83
C GLN A 244 -8.88 -33.01 17.62
N THR A 245 -9.03 -31.71 17.86
CA THR A 245 -9.05 -30.70 16.79
C THR A 245 -7.72 -30.66 16.04
N ALA A 246 -6.59 -30.76 16.76
CA ALA A 246 -5.27 -30.84 16.15
C ALA A 246 -5.10 -32.11 15.30
N LEU A 247 -5.55 -33.27 15.82
CA LEU A 247 -5.53 -34.52 15.04
C LEU A 247 -6.39 -34.43 13.78
N MET A 248 -7.61 -33.89 13.89
CA MET A 248 -8.49 -33.68 12.75
C MET A 248 -7.86 -32.76 11.69
N MET A 249 -7.21 -31.68 12.12
CA MET A 249 -6.51 -30.78 11.20
C MET A 249 -5.34 -31.47 10.50
N ASN A 250 -4.57 -32.29 11.22
CA ASN A 250 -3.48 -33.06 10.62
C ASN A 250 -4.01 -34.10 9.61
N THR A 251 -5.00 -34.90 9.99
CA THR A 251 -5.63 -35.87 9.09
C THR A 251 -6.24 -35.19 7.86
N LYS A 252 -6.88 -34.03 8.02
CA LYS A 252 -7.40 -33.25 6.88
C LYS A 252 -6.27 -32.79 5.96
N SER A 253 -5.15 -32.32 6.52
CA SER A 253 -3.98 -31.94 5.72
C SER A 253 -3.43 -33.15 4.95
N ASP A 254 -3.37 -34.31 5.57
CA ASP A 254 -2.88 -35.54 4.93
C ASP A 254 -3.84 -36.03 3.85
N ILE A 255 -5.17 -35.92 4.07
CA ILE A 255 -6.18 -36.17 3.05
C ILE A 255 -5.96 -35.24 1.84
N SER A 256 -5.78 -33.93 2.06
CA SER A 256 -5.56 -33.00 0.95
C SER A 256 -4.28 -33.30 0.17
N LYS A 257 -3.18 -33.72 0.84
CA LYS A 257 -1.97 -34.18 0.16
C LYS A 257 -2.24 -35.44 -0.68
N CYS A 258 -2.97 -36.41 -0.14
CA CYS A 258 -3.35 -37.62 -0.86
C CYS A 258 -4.27 -37.30 -2.06
N GLU A 259 -5.20 -36.35 -1.92
CA GLU A 259 -6.07 -35.87 -3.01
C GLU A 259 -5.27 -35.16 -4.12
N GLU A 260 -4.24 -34.40 -3.75
CA GLU A 260 -3.29 -33.79 -4.69
C GLU A 260 -2.54 -34.86 -5.49
N ILE A 261 -1.93 -35.83 -4.80
CA ILE A 261 -1.20 -36.95 -5.43
C ILE A 261 -2.15 -37.78 -6.31
N LEU A 262 -3.38 -38.02 -5.84
CA LEU A 262 -4.38 -38.76 -6.63
C LEU A 262 -4.72 -38.01 -7.92
N ARG A 263 -4.89 -36.69 -7.88
CA ARG A 263 -5.11 -35.88 -9.08
C ARG A 263 -3.93 -35.99 -10.05
N GLU A 264 -2.70 -35.92 -9.56
CA GLU A 264 -1.51 -36.11 -10.40
C GLU A 264 -1.49 -37.49 -11.06
N TYR A 265 -1.78 -38.56 -10.30
CA TYR A 265 -1.84 -39.91 -10.85
C TYR A 265 -3.00 -40.12 -11.84
N LEU A 266 -4.14 -39.46 -11.64
CA LEU A 266 -5.23 -39.47 -12.61
C LEU A 266 -4.82 -38.75 -13.90
N MET A 267 -4.12 -37.62 -13.82
CA MET A 267 -3.57 -36.93 -14.98
C MET A 267 -2.56 -37.82 -15.72
N TYR A 268 -1.67 -38.50 -15.00
CA TYR A 268 -0.73 -39.44 -15.61
C TYR A 268 -1.43 -40.63 -16.25
N LYS A 269 -2.46 -41.19 -15.60
CA LYS A 269 -3.28 -42.27 -16.17
C LYS A 269 -3.98 -41.84 -17.46
N GLU A 270 -4.58 -40.66 -17.48
CA GLU A 270 -5.23 -40.12 -18.68
C GLU A 270 -4.22 -39.84 -19.79
N PHE A 271 -3.07 -39.27 -19.45
CA PHE A 271 -1.98 -39.03 -20.38
C PHE A 271 -1.48 -40.32 -21.02
N LEU A 272 -1.19 -41.35 -20.21
CA LEU A 272 -0.79 -42.67 -20.69
C LEU A 272 -1.88 -43.30 -21.55
N TYR A 273 -3.16 -43.17 -21.16
CA TYR A 273 -4.27 -43.66 -21.98
C TYR A 273 -4.30 -42.99 -23.36
N LYS A 274 -4.11 -41.67 -23.45
CA LYS A 274 -4.08 -40.95 -24.75
C LYS A 274 -2.91 -41.40 -25.64
N LEU A 275 -1.77 -41.72 -25.06
CA LEU A 275 -0.60 -42.22 -25.78
C LEU A 275 -0.70 -43.68 -26.18
N SER A 276 -1.47 -44.50 -25.46
CA SER A 276 -1.67 -45.90 -25.84
C SER A 276 -2.27 -46.01 -27.24
N PRO A 277 -1.81 -46.93 -28.11
CA PRO A 277 -2.33 -47.08 -29.46
C PRO A 277 -3.84 -47.27 -29.53
N ASN A 278 -4.47 -46.72 -30.59
CA ASN A 278 -5.92 -46.77 -30.78
C ASN A 278 -6.48 -48.19 -30.75
N GLU A 279 -5.76 -49.16 -31.32
CA GLU A 279 -6.13 -50.58 -31.36
C GLU A 279 -6.27 -51.16 -29.94
N TRP A 280 -5.31 -50.88 -29.07
CA TRP A 280 -5.34 -51.30 -27.68
C TRP A 280 -6.44 -50.59 -26.89
N ARG A 281 -6.67 -49.29 -27.14
CA ARG A 281 -7.78 -48.55 -26.50
C ARG A 281 -9.15 -49.09 -26.89
N GLU A 282 -9.33 -49.46 -28.16
CA GLU A 282 -10.57 -50.05 -28.66
C GLU A 282 -10.79 -51.46 -28.10
N GLU A 283 -9.73 -52.26 -27.98
CA GLU A 283 -9.80 -53.58 -27.34
C GLU A 283 -10.16 -53.47 -25.86
N MET A 284 -9.54 -52.54 -25.13
CA MET A 284 -9.87 -52.26 -23.73
C MET A 284 -11.30 -51.70 -23.58
N ALA A 285 -11.75 -50.85 -24.51
CA ALA A 285 -13.12 -50.36 -24.54
C ALA A 285 -14.13 -51.48 -24.83
N LYS A 286 -13.81 -52.42 -25.73
CA LYS A 286 -14.62 -53.62 -26.01
C LYS A 286 -14.67 -54.55 -24.80
N LYS A 287 -13.52 -54.85 -24.17
CA LYS A 287 -13.42 -55.65 -22.92
C LYS A 287 -14.24 -55.01 -21.79
N ASN A 288 -14.16 -53.69 -21.63
CA ASN A 288 -14.95 -52.96 -20.64
C ASN A 288 -16.45 -52.92 -20.98
N ALA A 289 -16.81 -52.77 -22.25
CA ALA A 289 -18.20 -52.82 -22.73
C ALA A 289 -18.81 -54.22 -22.60
N GLU A 290 -18.03 -55.27 -22.82
CA GLU A 290 -18.42 -56.67 -22.61
C GLU A 290 -18.62 -56.98 -21.13
N ARG A 291 -17.74 -56.47 -20.25
CA ARG A 291 -17.90 -56.56 -18.79
C ARG A 291 -19.13 -55.79 -18.28
N LYS A 292 -19.56 -54.73 -18.97
CA LYS A 292 -20.77 -53.95 -18.66
C LYS A 292 -22.07 -54.56 -19.23
N LYS A 293 -22.02 -55.67 -20.00
CA LYS A 293 -23.23 -56.40 -20.40
C LYS A 293 -23.74 -57.22 -19.21
N PRO A 294 -25.00 -57.07 -18.77
CA PRO A 294 -25.55 -57.91 -17.71
C PRO A 294 -25.64 -59.38 -18.18
N PRO A 295 -25.37 -60.37 -17.30
CA PRO A 295 -25.47 -61.77 -17.68
C PRO A 295 -26.93 -62.12 -18.02
N ALA A 296 -27.17 -62.51 -19.27
CA ALA A 296 -28.45 -63.00 -19.73
C ALA A 296 -28.58 -64.50 -19.40
N THR A 297 -29.04 -64.84 -18.20
CA THR A 297 -29.66 -66.14 -17.92
C THR A 297 -30.53 -66.08 -16.65
N PRO A 298 -31.87 -66.25 -16.76
CA PRO A 298 -32.74 -66.31 -15.60
C PRO A 298 -33.11 -67.77 -15.28
N LEU A 299 -32.59 -68.36 -14.19
CA LEU A 299 -33.08 -69.63 -13.63
C LEU A 299 -32.74 -69.74 -12.12
N PRO A 300 -33.50 -70.54 -11.33
CA PRO A 300 -34.17 -70.05 -10.14
C PRO A 300 -33.48 -70.42 -8.82
N VAL A 301 -33.94 -69.71 -7.79
CA VAL A 301 -33.68 -69.92 -6.36
C VAL A 301 -33.91 -71.39 -5.93
N GLU A 302 -32.89 -72.04 -5.38
CA GLU A 302 -33.04 -73.10 -4.39
C GLU A 302 -32.30 -72.74 -3.10
N LYS A 303 -33.06 -72.69 -2.00
CA LYS A 303 -32.59 -72.61 -0.61
C LYS A 303 -32.24 -74.01 -0.13
N GLU A 304 -31.15 -74.17 0.62
CA GLU A 304 -30.93 -75.06 1.79
C GLU A 304 -29.47 -74.83 2.25
N LYS A 305 -29.02 -74.78 3.52
CA LYS A 305 -29.61 -74.88 4.86
C LYS A 305 -28.48 -74.61 5.89
N ARG A 306 -28.88 -74.23 7.12
CA ARG A 306 -28.17 -74.29 8.44
C ARG A 306 -27.18 -73.14 8.75
N GLY A 307 -27.25 -72.49 9.92
CA GLY A 307 -28.16 -72.62 11.05
C GLY A 307 -27.74 -71.76 12.25
N SER A 308 -28.70 -71.55 13.18
CA SER A 308 -28.54 -71.35 14.64
C SER A 308 -27.75 -70.12 15.16
N MET A 309 -28.14 -69.34 16.16
CA MET A 309 -29.18 -69.40 17.20
C MET A 309 -29.41 -67.98 17.81
N ALA A 310 -30.61 -67.82 18.40
CA ALA A 310 -31.01 -66.94 19.53
C ALA A 310 -30.97 -65.42 19.35
N LYS A 311 -32.11 -64.72 19.20
CA LYS A 311 -33.19 -64.39 20.18
C LYS A 311 -32.63 -63.61 21.39
N VAL A 312 -33.12 -62.41 21.71
CA VAL A 312 -34.31 -62.12 22.57
C VAL A 312 -34.59 -60.61 22.41
N SER A 313 -35.65 -60.19 21.70
CA SER A 313 -37.00 -59.80 22.19
C SER A 313 -37.05 -58.49 22.99
N MET A 314 -37.97 -57.53 22.79
CA MET A 314 -39.43 -57.63 22.73
C MET A 314 -40.05 -56.41 21.98
N SER A 315 -41.12 -56.66 21.24
CA SER A 315 -42.22 -55.71 20.92
C SER A 315 -43.38 -55.96 21.93
N PRO A 316 -44.59 -55.35 21.92
CA PRO A 316 -45.23 -54.49 20.90
C PRO A 316 -46.21 -53.38 21.38
N ASP A 317 -46.84 -52.71 20.40
CA ASP A 317 -48.22 -52.16 20.35
C ASP A 317 -48.64 -51.00 21.29
N MET A 318 -49.07 -49.82 20.81
CA MET A 318 -50.22 -49.39 19.96
C MET A 318 -51.38 -48.77 20.79
N THR A 319 -51.88 -47.65 20.24
CA THR A 319 -53.22 -47.04 20.40
C THR A 319 -53.47 -45.85 21.37
N LYS A 320 -53.78 -44.71 20.72
CA LYS A 320 -54.97 -43.82 20.85
C LYS A 320 -55.27 -43.02 22.15
N LYS A 321 -55.15 -41.68 21.99
CA LYS A 321 -56.19 -40.61 22.10
C LYS A 321 -56.83 -40.29 23.47
N SER A 322 -56.63 -39.05 23.96
CA SER A 322 -57.61 -38.05 24.48
C SER A 322 -56.90 -37.05 25.43
N GLU A 323 -56.76 -35.78 25.05
CA GLU A 323 -57.59 -34.60 25.39
C GLU A 323 -57.56 -34.09 26.85
N SER A 324 -56.95 -32.90 27.04
CA SER A 324 -57.45 -31.75 27.81
C SER A 324 -56.50 -30.56 27.51
N ARG A 325 -56.93 -29.53 26.75
CA ARG A 325 -57.59 -28.26 27.19
C ARG A 325 -56.85 -27.66 28.40
N LEU A 326 -56.22 -26.48 28.31
CA LEU A 326 -56.82 -25.14 28.08
C LEU A 326 -55.75 -24.18 27.50
N SER A 327 -56.06 -23.49 26.38
CA SER A 327 -56.38 -22.05 26.25
C SER A 327 -55.11 -21.15 26.24
N VAL A 328 -54.91 -20.18 25.33
CA VAL A 328 -55.82 -19.13 24.84
C VAL A 328 -55.41 -18.68 23.41
N HIS A 329 -56.42 -18.62 22.54
CA HIS A 329 -56.70 -17.69 21.43
C HIS A 329 -55.58 -16.72 21.01
N GLY A 330 -55.19 -16.63 19.72
CA GLY A 330 -56.06 -16.30 18.58
C GLY A 330 -56.14 -14.77 18.47
N ILE A 331 -55.61 -14.14 17.43
CA ILE A 331 -56.39 -13.75 16.24
C ILE A 331 -55.48 -13.68 15.01
N GLN A 332 -56.02 -14.16 13.91
CA GLN A 332 -55.43 -14.31 12.59
C GLN A 332 -55.53 -13.03 11.75
N SER A 333 -54.75 -13.06 10.67
CA SER A 333 -55.19 -12.75 9.30
C SER A 333 -54.88 -11.36 8.75
N ARG A 334 -53.92 -11.38 7.81
CA ARG A 334 -53.98 -10.85 6.43
C ARG A 334 -54.85 -9.62 6.21
N ASP A 335 -54.22 -8.53 5.76
CA ASP A 335 -54.69 -7.84 4.57
C ASP A 335 -53.52 -7.17 3.81
N SER A 336 -53.62 -7.31 2.50
CA SER A 336 -52.99 -6.56 1.43
C SER A 336 -53.07 -5.04 1.63
N THR A 337 -52.03 -4.31 1.21
CA THR A 337 -52.16 -3.14 0.33
C THR A 337 -50.79 -2.62 -0.11
N ARG A 338 -50.88 -1.88 -1.20
CA ARG A 338 -49.86 -1.48 -2.16
C ARG A 338 -49.43 -0.02 -1.89
N ASP A 339 -48.39 0.40 -2.59
CA ASP A 339 -47.76 1.74 -2.65
C ASP A 339 -46.68 1.97 -1.59
N GLY A 340 -45.43 2.33 -1.89
CA GLY A 340 -44.87 2.89 -3.10
C GLY A 340 -43.95 4.04 -2.69
N ARG A 341 -42.63 3.89 -2.81
CA ARG A 341 -41.70 5.02 -3.03
C ARG A 341 -40.31 4.55 -3.43
N ARG A 342 -39.95 4.92 -4.65
CA ARG A 342 -38.60 4.95 -5.22
C ARG A 342 -37.77 6.07 -4.59
N LEU A 343 -36.47 5.82 -4.40
CA LEU A 343 -35.32 6.69 -4.73
C LEU A 343 -34.14 5.72 -4.99
N SER A 344 -33.78 5.39 -6.23
CA SER A 344 -33.01 6.16 -7.23
C SER A 344 -31.66 6.69 -6.73
N ARG A 345 -30.58 6.00 -7.11
CA ARG A 345 -29.29 6.63 -7.43
C ARG A 345 -28.63 5.92 -8.62
N GLN A 346 -28.64 6.61 -9.76
CA GLN A 346 -27.78 6.38 -10.94
C GLN A 346 -26.31 6.59 -10.54
N SER A 347 -25.30 5.92 -11.11
CA SER A 347 -24.74 6.07 -12.48
C SER A 347 -23.48 5.15 -12.48
N ILE A 348 -22.99 4.49 -13.53
CA ILE A 348 -22.49 5.00 -14.82
C ILE A 348 -22.45 3.82 -15.82
N LYS A 349 -22.82 4.06 -17.08
CA LYS A 349 -22.68 3.14 -18.22
C LYS A 349 -21.49 3.56 -19.10
N GLY A 350 -20.81 2.55 -19.66
CA GLY A 350 -20.11 2.58 -20.95
C GLY A 350 -18.91 1.62 -21.03
N PRO A 351 -18.56 1.04 -22.20
CA PRO A 351 -19.40 0.49 -23.26
C PRO A 351 -19.17 -1.03 -23.46
N ALA A 352 -20.09 -1.65 -24.19
CA ALA A 352 -20.04 -3.05 -24.58
C ALA A 352 -18.93 -3.34 -25.61
N ILE A 353 -18.12 -4.36 -25.34
CA ILE A 353 -17.37 -5.10 -26.36
C ILE A 353 -17.91 -6.53 -26.32
N LYS A 354 -18.55 -6.93 -27.42
CA LYS A 354 -18.90 -8.32 -27.70
C LYS A 354 -17.61 -9.14 -27.78
N LYS A 355 -17.41 -10.07 -26.84
CA LYS A 355 -16.59 -11.26 -27.08
C LYS A 355 -17.32 -12.48 -26.57
N MET A 356 -17.26 -13.49 -27.41
CA MET A 356 -18.08 -14.68 -27.42
C MET A 356 -17.83 -15.56 -26.20
N SER A 357 -18.88 -16.29 -25.85
CA SER A 357 -18.95 -17.39 -24.89
C SER A 357 -17.73 -18.32 -24.90
N ILE A 358 -16.99 -18.34 -23.79
CA ILE A 358 -16.14 -19.45 -23.33
C ILE A 358 -16.41 -19.61 -21.83
N ALA A 359 -17.63 -19.99 -21.50
CA ALA A 359 -18.05 -20.27 -20.11
C ALA A 359 -18.85 -21.58 -20.02
N ALA A 360 -18.80 -22.41 -21.06
CA ALA A 360 -19.51 -23.68 -21.14
C ALA A 360 -18.57 -24.90 -21.14
N GLN A 361 -17.27 -24.73 -20.84
CA GLN A 361 -16.28 -25.81 -20.88
C GLN A 361 -15.61 -26.10 -19.52
N ALA A 362 -16.03 -25.44 -18.43
CA ALA A 362 -15.44 -25.67 -17.09
C ALA A 362 -16.31 -26.57 -16.18
N GLU A 363 -17.55 -26.86 -16.57
CA GLU A 363 -18.46 -27.71 -15.79
C GLU A 363 -18.43 -29.19 -16.25
N ASP A 364 -17.94 -29.47 -17.47
CA ASP A 364 -17.88 -30.85 -18.01
C ASP A 364 -16.66 -31.67 -17.52
N GLU A 365 -15.57 -31.03 -17.06
CA GLU A 365 -14.37 -31.76 -16.61
C GLU A 365 -14.49 -32.34 -15.19
N LYS A 366 -15.43 -31.86 -14.36
CA LYS A 366 -15.66 -32.46 -13.04
C LYS A 366 -16.46 -33.76 -13.12
N ASP A 367 -17.46 -33.82 -14.00
CA ASP A 367 -18.33 -34.99 -14.15
C ASP A 367 -17.59 -36.19 -14.77
N THR A 368 -16.55 -35.97 -15.58
CA THR A 368 -15.75 -37.07 -16.13
C THR A 368 -14.81 -37.70 -15.09
N THR A 369 -14.33 -36.91 -14.12
CA THR A 369 -13.43 -37.41 -13.07
C THR A 369 -14.14 -38.24 -12.00
N GLU A 370 -15.43 -37.96 -11.68
CA GLU A 370 -16.19 -38.78 -10.73
C GLU A 370 -16.56 -40.17 -11.30
N SER A 371 -16.73 -40.30 -12.62
CA SER A 371 -17.06 -41.59 -13.25
C SER A 371 -15.92 -42.62 -13.18
N LEU A 372 -14.66 -42.17 -13.08
CA LEU A 372 -13.48 -43.06 -13.01
C LEU A 372 -13.17 -43.57 -11.60
N ILE A 373 -13.77 -42.97 -10.56
CA ILE A 373 -13.55 -43.35 -9.15
C ILE A 373 -14.61 -44.37 -8.69
N SER A 374 -15.73 -44.51 -9.42
CA SER A 374 -16.86 -45.38 -9.05
C SER A 374 -16.69 -46.87 -9.41
N SER A 375 -15.51 -47.34 -9.79
CA SER A 375 -15.27 -48.75 -10.06
C SER A 375 -14.42 -49.37 -8.96
N ASP A 376 -15.07 -49.70 -7.85
CA ASP A 376 -14.57 -50.56 -6.78
C ASP A 376 -14.45 -52.00 -7.32
N SER A 377 -13.48 -52.22 -8.21
CA SER A 377 -13.01 -53.55 -8.57
C SER A 377 -11.50 -53.54 -8.42
N GLU A 378 -11.03 -54.27 -7.43
CA GLU A 378 -9.64 -54.58 -7.11
C GLU A 378 -8.94 -55.41 -8.22
N GLU A 379 -9.24 -55.16 -9.50
CA GLU A 379 -8.50 -55.72 -10.63
C GLU A 379 -7.53 -54.67 -11.18
N GLU A 380 -6.25 -55.02 -11.09
CA GLU A 380 -5.08 -54.33 -11.63
C GLU A 380 -5.40 -53.60 -12.94
N ALA A 381 -5.29 -52.26 -12.94
CA ALA A 381 -5.48 -51.47 -14.14
C ALA A 381 -4.36 -51.82 -15.13
N GLU A 382 -4.64 -52.74 -16.06
CA GLU A 382 -3.72 -53.13 -17.14
C GLU A 382 -3.33 -51.87 -17.93
N LEU A 383 -2.09 -51.41 -17.75
CA LEU A 383 -1.49 -50.32 -18.51
C LEU A 383 -0.83 -50.88 -19.78
N TYR A 384 -0.92 -50.14 -20.88
CA TYR A 384 -0.21 -50.51 -22.11
C TYR A 384 1.32 -50.44 -21.94
N PHE A 385 1.77 -49.38 -21.27
CA PHE A 385 3.18 -49.14 -20.98
C PHE A 385 3.57 -49.82 -19.68
N THR A 386 4.53 -50.75 -19.75
CA THR A 386 5.04 -51.52 -18.60
C THR A 386 6.43 -51.06 -18.15
N ASP A 387 7.20 -50.46 -19.05
CA ASP A 387 8.53 -49.88 -18.77
C ASP A 387 8.52 -48.39 -19.15
N PRO A 388 8.93 -47.47 -18.24
CA PRO A 388 9.10 -46.06 -18.55
C PRO A 388 9.96 -45.75 -19.79
N GLN A 389 10.91 -46.63 -20.15
CA GLN A 389 11.72 -46.44 -21.37
C GLN A 389 10.89 -46.41 -22.65
N GLN A 390 9.79 -47.17 -22.71
CA GLN A 390 8.90 -47.21 -23.89
C GLN A 390 8.31 -45.83 -24.23
N LEU A 391 8.04 -45.02 -23.21
CA LEU A 391 7.53 -43.67 -23.40
C LEU A 391 8.62 -42.71 -23.89
N LEU A 392 9.84 -42.85 -23.35
CA LEU A 392 10.98 -42.06 -23.79
C LEU A 392 11.35 -42.37 -25.24
N ASP A 393 11.27 -43.64 -25.64
CA ASP A 393 11.52 -44.06 -27.02
C ASP A 393 10.47 -43.43 -27.97
N ILE A 394 9.18 -43.46 -27.61
CA ILE A 394 8.12 -42.79 -28.38
C ILE A 394 8.36 -41.28 -28.49
N PHE A 395 8.78 -40.63 -27.40
CA PHE A 395 9.13 -39.21 -27.45
C PHE A 395 10.33 -38.94 -28.35
N SER A 396 11.38 -39.77 -28.28
CA SER A 396 12.54 -39.63 -29.14
C SER A 396 12.18 -39.83 -30.62
N GLU A 397 11.31 -40.80 -30.94
CA GLU A 397 10.82 -41.01 -32.30
C GLU A 397 9.96 -39.82 -32.76
N LEU A 398 9.09 -39.28 -31.91
CA LEU A 398 8.32 -38.07 -32.22
C LEU A 398 9.22 -36.84 -32.39
N GLU A 399 10.29 -36.71 -31.61
CA GLU A 399 11.28 -35.65 -31.77
C GLU A 399 12.02 -35.78 -33.11
N GLU A 400 12.45 -36.98 -33.47
CA GLU A 400 13.07 -37.28 -34.77
C GLU A 400 12.12 -37.00 -35.94
N GLN A 401 10.85 -37.43 -35.83
CA GLN A 401 9.82 -37.16 -36.83
C GLN A 401 9.53 -35.66 -36.96
N ASN A 402 9.43 -34.94 -35.85
CA ASN A 402 9.23 -33.49 -35.86
C ASN A 402 10.43 -32.76 -36.47
N LEU A 403 11.66 -33.19 -36.14
CA LEU A 403 12.87 -32.62 -36.72
C LEU A 403 12.93 -32.87 -38.24
N SER A 404 12.60 -34.09 -38.67
CA SER A 404 12.49 -34.44 -40.09
C SER A 404 11.42 -33.61 -40.81
N LEU A 405 10.26 -33.40 -40.18
CA LEU A 405 9.19 -32.56 -40.73
C LEU A 405 9.62 -31.09 -40.83
N ILE A 406 10.32 -30.56 -39.83
CA ILE A 406 10.87 -29.19 -39.86
C ILE A 406 11.89 -29.07 -40.99
N GLN A 407 12.80 -30.02 -41.12
CA GLN A 407 13.79 -30.01 -42.19
C GLN A 407 13.13 -30.07 -43.58
N ASN A 408 12.14 -30.95 -43.78
CA ASN A 408 11.39 -31.02 -45.03
C ASN A 408 10.64 -29.71 -45.32
N SER A 409 10.04 -29.10 -44.29
CA SER A 409 9.39 -27.79 -44.42
C SER A 409 10.37 -26.70 -44.82
N GLN A 410 11.60 -26.72 -44.30
CA GLN A 410 12.64 -25.75 -44.68
C GLN A 410 13.12 -25.99 -46.11
N GLU A 411 13.42 -27.23 -46.48
CA GLU A 411 13.85 -27.58 -47.85
C GLU A 411 12.77 -27.19 -48.89
N THR A 412 11.51 -27.44 -48.57
CA THR A 412 10.39 -27.04 -49.45
C THR A 412 10.20 -25.53 -49.50
N GLU A 413 10.40 -24.82 -48.38
CA GLU A 413 10.39 -23.35 -48.34
C GLU A 413 11.51 -22.75 -49.19
N GLU A 414 12.75 -23.25 -49.06
CA GLU A 414 13.89 -22.83 -49.88
C GLU A 414 13.62 -23.05 -51.38
N SER A 415 13.12 -24.23 -51.76
CA SER A 415 12.76 -24.51 -53.17
C SER A 415 11.69 -23.54 -53.70
N LEU A 416 10.75 -23.14 -52.85
CA LEU A 416 9.68 -22.21 -53.20
C LEU A 416 10.25 -20.79 -53.35
N GLU A 417 11.19 -20.38 -52.49
CA GLU A 417 11.91 -19.12 -52.61
C GLU A 417 12.76 -19.04 -53.89
N GLU A 418 13.47 -20.12 -54.24
CA GLU A 418 14.21 -20.22 -55.51
C GLU A 418 13.27 -20.07 -56.72
N ILE A 419 12.12 -20.75 -56.71
CA ILE A 419 11.11 -20.62 -57.77
C ILE A 419 10.59 -19.18 -57.83
N LYS A 420 10.25 -18.57 -56.69
CA LYS A 420 9.83 -17.15 -56.64
C LYS A 420 10.91 -16.21 -57.20
N GLN A 421 12.17 -16.43 -56.86
CA GLN A 421 13.28 -15.64 -57.38
C GLN A 421 13.44 -15.82 -58.90
N SER A 422 13.27 -17.04 -59.42
CA SER A 422 13.29 -17.29 -60.85
C SER A 422 12.11 -16.61 -61.58
N ILE A 423 10.91 -16.58 -60.98
CA ILE A 423 9.73 -15.92 -61.52
C ILE A 423 9.94 -14.41 -61.56
N THR A 424 10.41 -13.81 -60.47
CA THR A 424 10.69 -12.36 -60.44
C THR A 424 11.78 -11.97 -61.44
N SER A 425 12.87 -12.75 -61.54
CA SER A 425 13.92 -12.53 -62.53
C SER A 425 13.42 -12.63 -63.97
N THR A 426 12.52 -13.58 -64.26
CA THR A 426 11.92 -13.72 -65.60
C THR A 426 10.91 -12.62 -65.90
N GLN A 427 10.12 -12.20 -64.92
CA GLN A 427 9.23 -11.03 -65.03
C GLN A 427 10.02 -9.77 -65.34
N ASP A 428 11.11 -9.48 -64.62
CA ASP A 428 11.96 -8.32 -64.87
C ASP A 428 12.58 -8.33 -66.28
N LYS A 429 12.98 -9.52 -66.77
CA LYS A 429 13.50 -9.67 -68.14
C LYS A 429 12.41 -9.40 -69.17
N MET A 430 11.24 -10.00 -69.00
CA MET A 430 10.09 -9.78 -69.90
C MET A 430 9.63 -8.32 -69.88
N GLU A 431 9.64 -7.65 -68.73
CA GLU A 431 9.27 -6.23 -68.62
C GLU A 431 10.28 -5.35 -69.34
N LYS A 432 11.59 -5.63 -69.22
CA LYS A 432 12.64 -4.94 -69.99
C LYS A 432 12.48 -5.15 -71.49
N GLU A 433 12.26 -6.39 -71.94
CA GLU A 433 12.00 -6.69 -73.36
C GLU A 433 10.74 -5.97 -73.86
N THR A 434 9.67 -5.96 -73.06
CA THR A 434 8.44 -5.24 -73.38
C THR A 434 8.68 -3.74 -73.49
N GLN A 435 9.49 -3.15 -72.60
CA GLN A 435 9.85 -1.74 -72.66
C GLN A 435 10.70 -1.42 -73.90
N GLN A 436 11.67 -2.26 -74.22
CA GLN A 436 12.47 -2.12 -75.45
C GLN A 436 11.59 -2.19 -76.71
N LEU A 437 10.63 -3.11 -76.75
CA LEU A 437 9.68 -3.19 -77.85
C LEU A 437 8.77 -1.96 -77.95
N LYS A 438 8.32 -1.40 -76.82
CA LYS A 438 7.57 -0.12 -76.81
C LYS A 438 8.42 1.03 -77.35
N ASP A 439 9.66 1.13 -76.89
CA ASP A 439 10.59 2.17 -77.34
C ASP A 439 10.84 2.05 -78.86
N HIS A 440 11.00 0.83 -79.38
CA HIS A 440 11.10 0.58 -80.82
C HIS A 440 9.83 0.98 -81.58
N ILE A 441 8.66 0.67 -81.04
CA ILE A 441 7.38 1.08 -81.63
C ILE A 441 7.30 2.61 -81.70
N ASP A 442 7.68 3.31 -80.64
CA ASP A 442 7.63 4.78 -80.59
C ASP A 442 8.66 5.41 -81.53
N GLN A 443 9.85 4.83 -81.64
CA GLN A 443 10.86 5.22 -82.63
C GLN A 443 10.34 5.04 -84.07
N LEU A 444 9.74 3.90 -84.38
CA LEU A 444 9.16 3.64 -85.70
C LEU A 444 8.00 4.58 -86.01
N LYS A 445 7.10 4.84 -85.05
CA LYS A 445 6.03 5.83 -85.20
C LYS A 445 6.58 7.23 -85.47
N ALA A 446 7.63 7.65 -84.76
CA ALA A 446 8.29 8.93 -85.01
C ALA A 446 8.95 8.99 -86.39
N SER A 447 9.54 7.89 -86.86
CA SER A 447 10.10 7.79 -88.21
C SER A 447 9.01 7.86 -89.29
N ILE A 448 7.89 7.18 -89.09
CA ILE A 448 6.74 7.25 -90.00
C ILE A 448 6.21 8.68 -90.08
N ALA A 449 6.00 9.34 -88.94
CA ALA A 449 5.52 10.73 -88.91
C ALA A 449 6.46 11.70 -89.66
N LYS A 450 7.79 11.55 -89.50
CA LYS A 450 8.78 12.35 -90.24
C LYS A 450 8.73 12.08 -91.74
N GLU A 451 8.52 10.83 -92.14
CA GLU A 451 8.44 10.47 -93.56
C GLU A 451 7.13 10.95 -94.19
N GLU A 452 6.02 10.88 -93.45
CA GLU A 452 4.73 11.47 -93.85
C GLU A 452 4.84 13.00 -94.01
N GLU A 453 5.54 13.70 -93.12
CA GLU A 453 5.83 15.14 -93.24
C GLU A 453 6.67 15.42 -94.50
N ARG A 454 7.75 14.67 -94.75
CA ARG A 454 8.55 14.81 -95.98
C ARG A 454 7.75 14.52 -97.24
N ALA A 455 6.89 13.51 -97.22
CA ALA A 455 6.03 13.18 -98.34
C ALA A 455 5.07 14.34 -98.64
N ALA A 456 4.47 14.94 -97.60
CA ALA A 456 3.62 16.12 -97.73
C ALA A 456 4.40 17.35 -98.25
N GLU A 457 5.63 17.58 -97.78
CA GLU A 457 6.50 18.64 -98.30
C GLU A 457 6.84 18.45 -99.79
N LEU A 458 7.18 17.21 -100.19
CA LEU A 458 7.50 16.89 -101.57
C LEU A 458 6.28 17.02 -102.47
N GLU A 459 5.09 16.61 -102.01
CA GLU A 459 3.83 16.83 -102.72
C GLU A 459 3.61 18.33 -102.97
N LEU A 460 3.79 19.17 -101.93
CA LEU A 460 3.69 20.63 -102.06
C LEU A 460 4.72 21.19 -103.05
N LYS A 461 6.00 20.78 -102.96
CA LYS A 461 7.05 21.19 -103.91
C LYS A 461 6.68 20.80 -105.34
N SER A 462 6.24 19.56 -105.57
CA SER A 462 5.84 19.09 -106.89
C SER A 462 4.71 19.94 -107.50
N ARG A 463 3.74 20.33 -106.66
CA ARG A 463 2.64 21.21 -107.05
C ARG A 463 3.12 22.62 -107.41
N VAL A 464 4.11 23.16 -106.68
CA VAL A 464 4.72 24.47 -107.00
C VAL A 464 5.54 24.40 -108.29
N PHE A 465 6.34 23.36 -108.49
CA PHE A 465 7.14 23.18 -109.71
C PHE A 465 6.25 23.00 -110.96
N ALA A 466 5.13 22.27 -110.85
CA ALA A 466 4.19 22.11 -111.95
C ALA A 466 3.48 23.42 -112.37
N PHE A 467 3.43 24.43 -111.49
CA PHE A 467 2.81 25.73 -111.78
C PHE A 467 3.76 26.73 -112.48
N GLY A 468 5.08 26.53 -112.38
CA GLY A 468 6.07 27.40 -113.01
C GLY A 468 6.35 26.98 -114.45
N GLN A 469 5.82 27.72 -115.43
CA GLN A 469 6.22 27.58 -116.84
C GLN A 469 7.66 28.06 -117.03
N TYR A 470 8.65 27.24 -116.69
CA TYR A 470 10.05 27.47 -117.04
C TYR A 470 10.22 27.28 -118.55
N LYS A 471 10.47 28.37 -119.27
CA LYS A 471 10.70 28.35 -120.71
C LYS A 471 12.13 27.85 -120.97
N SER A 472 12.25 26.69 -121.62
CA SER A 472 13.53 26.10 -122.05
C SER A 472 14.41 27.09 -122.83
N GLU A 473 13.78 28.01 -123.58
CA GLU A 473 14.46 29.05 -124.36
C GLU A 473 15.31 30.01 -123.50
N ASP A 474 14.90 30.29 -122.27
CA ASP A 474 15.67 31.19 -121.39
C ASP A 474 16.88 30.47 -120.78
N GLN A 475 16.81 29.14 -120.62
CA GLN A 475 17.93 28.31 -120.18
C GLN A 475 18.97 28.14 -121.29
N GLU A 476 18.56 27.93 -122.53
CA GLU A 476 19.49 27.83 -123.67
C GLU A 476 20.27 29.13 -123.90
N LYS A 477 19.62 30.29 -123.76
CA LYS A 477 20.29 31.60 -123.82
C LYS A 477 21.32 31.75 -122.71
N MET A 478 20.98 31.37 -121.48
CA MET A 478 21.89 31.45 -120.34
C MET A 478 23.10 30.51 -120.52
N LEU A 479 22.87 29.30 -121.03
CA LEU A 479 23.93 28.34 -121.33
C LEU A 479 24.87 28.84 -122.44
N ALA A 480 24.35 29.51 -123.47
CA ALA A 480 25.17 30.11 -124.52
C ALA A 480 26.08 31.23 -123.98
N VAL A 481 25.54 32.13 -123.15
CA VAL A 481 26.32 33.20 -122.49
C VAL A 481 27.40 32.61 -121.58
N LEU A 482 27.07 31.55 -120.84
CA LEU A 482 28.04 30.87 -119.99
C LEU A 482 29.14 30.19 -120.82
N GLY A 483 28.77 29.57 -121.95
CA GLY A 483 29.71 28.95 -122.87
C GLY A 483 30.77 29.93 -123.39
N GLU A 484 30.37 31.13 -123.82
CA GLU A 484 31.30 32.18 -124.25
C GLU A 484 32.26 32.59 -123.11
N LYS A 485 31.74 32.70 -121.88
CA LYS A 485 32.54 33.05 -120.70
C LYS A 485 33.58 31.98 -120.36
N VAL A 486 33.20 30.71 -120.46
CA VAL A 486 34.12 29.58 -120.26
C VAL A 486 35.22 29.59 -121.33
N GLU A 487 34.87 29.93 -122.58
CA GLU A 487 35.85 30.03 -123.67
C GLU A 487 36.90 31.12 -123.41
N GLU A 488 36.45 32.28 -122.90
CA GLU A 488 37.31 33.39 -122.49
C GLU A 488 38.32 32.96 -121.42
N VAL A 489 37.85 32.28 -120.37
CA VAL A 489 38.71 31.82 -119.25
C VAL A 489 39.69 30.74 -119.71
N TYR A 490 39.24 29.76 -120.50
CA TYR A 490 40.12 28.71 -121.03
C TYR A 490 41.28 29.29 -121.84
N ARG A 491 40.98 30.27 -122.71
CA ARG A 491 41.99 30.95 -123.54
C ARG A 491 43.03 31.69 -122.69
N ALA A 492 42.60 32.28 -121.58
CA ALA A 492 43.49 32.99 -120.66
C ALA A 492 44.36 32.06 -119.81
N CYS A 493 43.82 30.92 -119.35
CA CYS A 493 44.49 30.04 -118.39
C CYS A 493 45.38 28.96 -119.05
N ILE A 494 44.98 28.41 -120.20
CA ILE A 494 45.64 27.23 -120.80
C ILE A 494 46.28 27.57 -122.16
N GLY A 495 45.62 28.41 -122.97
CA GLY A 495 46.15 28.89 -124.25
C GLY A 495 45.13 28.84 -125.40
N GLU A 496 45.60 29.03 -126.63
CA GLU A 496 44.72 29.02 -127.82
C GLU A 496 44.10 27.65 -128.07
N ASN A 497 42.79 27.65 -128.23
CA ASN A 497 41.98 26.45 -128.44
C ASN A 497 42.19 25.90 -129.86
N ARG A 498 43.28 25.17 -130.10
CA ARG A 498 43.59 24.56 -131.41
C ARG A 498 42.75 23.32 -131.73
N SER A 499 41.89 22.87 -130.80
CA SER A 499 41.25 21.54 -130.85
C SER A 499 39.73 21.51 -130.67
N ASN A 500 39.01 22.64 -130.75
CA ASN A 500 37.53 22.70 -130.67
C ASN A 500 36.93 21.96 -129.45
N PHE A 501 37.42 22.20 -128.24
CA PHE A 501 36.86 21.58 -127.02
C PHE A 501 35.42 22.05 -126.71
N ASN A 502 34.57 21.15 -126.20
CA ASN A 502 33.21 21.45 -125.70
C ASN A 502 33.27 22.22 -124.36
N VAL A 503 32.26 23.03 -124.02
CA VAL A 503 32.17 23.83 -122.76
C VAL A 503 32.49 23.00 -121.52
N LEU A 504 31.96 21.78 -121.40
CA LEU A 504 32.27 20.89 -120.27
C LEU A 504 33.73 20.43 -120.25
N GLN A 505 34.32 20.18 -121.42
CA GLN A 505 35.72 19.79 -121.54
C GLN A 505 36.64 20.98 -121.25
N MET A 506 36.24 22.19 -121.66
CA MET A 506 36.95 23.43 -121.34
C MET A 506 36.90 23.69 -119.84
N LEU A 507 35.74 23.52 -119.19
CA LEU A 507 35.61 23.58 -117.73
C LEU A 507 36.46 22.54 -117.02
N MET A 508 36.43 21.29 -117.47
CA MET A 508 37.23 20.21 -116.87
C MET A 508 38.73 20.47 -116.99
N ALA A 509 39.18 21.03 -118.11
CA ALA A 509 40.57 21.40 -118.29
C ALA A 509 40.96 22.62 -117.42
N ILE A 510 40.07 23.61 -117.28
CA ILE A 510 40.24 24.73 -116.34
C ILE A 510 40.30 24.22 -114.91
N GLU A 511 39.41 23.30 -114.54
CA GLU A 511 39.34 22.68 -113.21
C GLU A 511 40.62 21.91 -112.92
N HIS A 512 41.09 21.09 -113.85
CA HIS A 512 42.36 20.38 -113.71
C HIS A 512 43.55 21.35 -113.56
N GLN A 513 43.61 22.41 -114.37
CA GLN A 513 44.64 23.44 -114.24
C GLN A 513 44.54 24.17 -112.90
N LEU A 514 43.33 24.40 -112.39
CA LEU A 514 43.09 25.02 -111.09
C LEU A 514 43.53 24.09 -109.95
N GLU A 515 43.16 22.81 -110.00
CA GLU A 515 43.62 21.79 -109.05
C GLU A 515 45.13 21.68 -109.05
N GLU A 516 45.79 21.59 -110.21
CA GLU A 516 47.26 21.58 -110.29
C GLU A 516 47.87 22.85 -109.67
N LEU A 517 47.27 24.02 -109.90
CA LEU A 517 47.75 25.27 -109.29
C LEU A 517 47.51 25.29 -107.78
N LEU A 518 46.38 24.77 -107.29
CA LEU A 518 46.07 24.66 -105.86
C LEU A 518 46.99 23.65 -105.16
N ASP A 519 47.23 22.48 -105.76
CA ASP A 519 48.19 21.49 -105.28
C ASP A 519 49.60 22.08 -105.25
N ASN A 520 49.99 22.81 -106.30
CA ASN A 520 51.28 23.51 -106.33
C ASN A 520 51.38 24.57 -105.22
N ILE A 521 50.28 25.21 -104.83
CA ILE A 521 50.21 26.15 -103.71
C ILE A 521 50.29 25.42 -102.36
N GLU A 522 49.61 24.29 -102.19
CA GLU A 522 49.62 23.50 -100.96
C GLU A 522 50.97 22.79 -100.74
N MET A 523 51.61 22.33 -101.81
CA MET A 523 52.93 21.69 -101.81
C MET A 523 54.07 22.69 -101.53
N ILE A 524 53.82 24.01 -101.52
CA ILE A 524 54.85 25.00 -101.18
C ILE A 524 55.31 24.74 -99.74
N PRO A 525 56.59 24.40 -99.51
CA PRO A 525 57.08 24.15 -98.16
C PRO A 525 56.83 25.35 -97.25
N GLN A 526 56.24 25.13 -96.07
CA GLN A 526 55.90 26.18 -95.09
C GLN A 526 57.08 27.13 -94.81
N LYS A 527 58.31 26.60 -94.79
CA LYS A 527 59.54 27.39 -94.63
C LYS A 527 59.74 28.43 -95.75
N ARG A 528 59.39 28.11 -97.01
CA ARG A 528 59.45 29.07 -98.13
C ARG A 528 58.34 30.10 -98.03
N LEU A 529 57.14 29.68 -97.62
CA LEU A 529 56.00 30.58 -97.41
C LEU A 529 56.30 31.62 -96.33
N GLU A 530 56.82 31.20 -95.17
CA GLU A 530 57.22 32.12 -94.10
C GLU A 530 58.28 33.14 -94.56
N ILE A 531 59.25 32.70 -95.37
CA ILE A 531 60.29 33.59 -95.90
C ILE A 531 59.67 34.63 -96.85
N ALA A 532 58.76 34.21 -97.73
CA ALA A 532 58.07 35.08 -98.66
C ALA A 532 57.14 36.07 -97.94
N GLU A 533 56.39 35.63 -96.93
CA GLU A 533 55.52 36.47 -96.10
C GLU A 533 56.33 37.50 -95.33
N LYS A 534 57.43 37.09 -94.67
CA LYS A 534 58.35 38.01 -93.99
C LYS A 534 58.98 39.01 -94.96
N ALA A 535 59.24 38.63 -96.22
CA ALA A 535 59.76 39.55 -97.24
C ALA A 535 58.71 40.55 -97.74
N LYS A 536 57.48 40.09 -98.05
CA LYS A 536 56.36 40.94 -98.47
C LYS A 536 55.93 41.92 -97.37
N GLU A 537 55.89 41.47 -96.12
CA GLU A 537 55.57 42.34 -94.98
C GLU A 537 56.69 43.37 -94.72
N LYS A 538 57.96 42.98 -94.91
CA LYS A 538 59.08 43.94 -94.90
C LYS A 538 58.96 44.97 -96.03
N GLU A 539 58.67 44.55 -97.26
CA GLU A 539 58.48 45.45 -98.40
C GLU A 539 57.31 46.42 -98.15
N ARG A 540 56.18 45.91 -97.66
CA ARG A 540 54.99 46.71 -97.32
C ARG A 540 55.32 47.76 -96.26
N ARG A 541 56.02 47.38 -95.18
CA ARG A 541 56.48 48.31 -94.14
C ARG A 541 57.45 49.35 -94.71
N LEU A 542 58.31 48.97 -95.64
CA LEU A 542 59.24 49.89 -96.30
C LEU A 542 58.48 50.90 -97.16
N ARG A 543 57.55 50.45 -98.03
CA ARG A 543 56.72 51.33 -98.87
C ARG A 543 55.91 52.31 -98.04
N LEU A 544 55.28 51.85 -96.95
CA LEU A 544 54.54 52.73 -96.04
C LEU A 544 55.44 53.79 -95.39
N ARG A 545 56.68 53.43 -95.03
CA ARG A 545 57.66 54.39 -94.49
C ARG A 545 58.14 55.37 -95.55
N GLU A 546 58.47 54.89 -96.74
CA GLU A 546 58.91 55.71 -97.87
C GLU A 546 57.81 56.68 -98.30
N GLU A 547 56.57 56.23 -98.41
CA GLU A 547 55.43 57.06 -98.76
C GLU A 547 55.18 58.14 -97.70
N LYS A 548 55.29 57.79 -96.41
CA LYS A 548 55.16 58.77 -95.31
C LYS A 548 56.29 59.80 -95.31
N ILE A 549 57.53 59.38 -95.58
CA ILE A 549 58.69 60.29 -95.72
C ILE A 549 58.50 61.19 -96.95
N LYS A 550 58.04 60.64 -98.08
CA LYS A 550 57.79 61.39 -99.31
C LYS A 550 56.66 62.40 -99.12
N GLN A 551 55.57 62.04 -98.45
CA GLN A 551 54.49 62.97 -98.10
C GLN A 551 54.99 64.08 -97.18
N GLN A 552 55.80 63.76 -96.16
CA GLN A 552 56.41 64.79 -95.31
C GLN A 552 57.34 65.73 -96.10
N LYS A 553 58.16 65.18 -97.00
CA LYS A 553 59.06 65.97 -97.84
C LYS A 553 58.29 66.86 -98.81
N GLN A 554 57.27 66.32 -99.49
CA GLN A 554 56.39 67.10 -100.36
C GLN A 554 55.68 68.20 -99.59
N HIS A 555 55.18 67.91 -98.38
CA HIS A 555 54.56 68.93 -97.54
C HIS A 555 55.56 70.03 -97.12
N GLN A 556 56.82 69.66 -96.80
CA GLN A 556 57.88 70.63 -96.51
C GLN A 556 58.27 71.46 -97.74
N GLU A 557 58.43 70.82 -98.91
CA GLU A 557 58.73 71.47 -100.19
C GLU A 557 57.58 72.38 -100.63
N GLU A 558 56.33 71.97 -100.49
CA GLU A 558 55.15 72.78 -100.80
C GLU A 558 55.07 73.99 -99.86
N ARG A 559 55.33 73.81 -98.56
CA ARG A 559 55.41 74.92 -97.61
C ARG A 559 56.51 75.91 -98.00
N LEU A 560 57.69 75.41 -98.39
CA LEU A 560 58.81 76.25 -98.82
C LEU A 560 58.48 76.97 -100.14
N ARG A 561 57.90 76.26 -101.11
CA ARG A 561 57.48 76.80 -102.42
C ARG A 561 56.42 77.87 -102.25
N LYS A 562 55.40 77.64 -101.43
CA LYS A 562 54.33 78.59 -101.16
C LYS A 562 54.81 79.79 -100.37
N ALA A 563 55.82 79.62 -99.51
CA ALA A 563 56.50 80.73 -98.85
C ALA A 563 57.32 81.57 -99.84
N LEU A 564 58.07 80.94 -100.75
CA LEU A 564 58.82 81.61 -101.82
C LEU A 564 57.90 82.33 -102.81
N GLU A 565 56.82 81.69 -103.26
CA GLU A 565 55.83 82.27 -104.15
C GLU A 565 55.12 83.46 -103.48
N ARG A 566 54.82 83.37 -102.17
CA ARG A 566 54.28 84.51 -101.42
C ARG A 566 55.32 85.64 -101.28
N ALA A 567 56.61 85.34 -101.19
CA ALA A 567 57.67 86.34 -101.14
C ALA A 567 57.94 87.00 -102.50
N GLN A 568 57.73 86.29 -103.62
CA GLN A 568 57.92 86.79 -104.99
C GLN A 568 56.66 87.40 -105.60
N ALA A 569 55.47 87.08 -105.08
CA ALA A 569 54.23 87.64 -105.60
C ALA A 569 54.13 89.14 -105.28
N ASP A 570 53.95 89.92 -106.34
CA ASP A 570 53.69 91.35 -106.20
C ASP A 570 52.48 91.60 -105.29
N PRO A 571 52.54 92.62 -104.41
CA PRO A 571 51.45 92.93 -103.50
C PRO A 571 50.15 93.16 -104.29
N LYS A 572 49.17 92.27 -104.03
CA LYS A 572 47.92 92.18 -104.78
C LYS A 572 47.14 93.49 -104.65
N LYS A 573 47.12 94.30 -105.72
CA LYS A 573 46.38 95.57 -105.77
C LYS A 573 44.87 95.28 -105.77
N THR A 574 44.20 95.64 -104.68
CA THR A 574 42.75 95.48 -104.54
C THR A 574 42.03 96.64 -105.21
N THR A 575 41.47 96.44 -106.40
CA THR A 575 40.51 97.38 -107.00
C THR A 575 39.11 97.06 -106.51
N GLY A 576 38.63 97.83 -105.52
CA GLY A 576 37.24 97.85 -105.08
C GLY A 576 36.88 96.94 -103.90
N ARG A 577 35.96 97.44 -103.07
CA ARG A 577 35.46 96.78 -101.86
C ARG A 577 34.53 95.62 -102.27
N LYS A 578 35.01 94.38 -102.23
CA LYS A 578 34.18 93.20 -102.48
C LYS A 578 33.19 93.03 -101.32
N LEU A 579 31.89 93.01 -101.64
CA LEU A 579 30.81 92.84 -100.66
C LEU A 579 30.97 91.47 -99.99
N MET A 580 31.22 91.45 -98.67
CA MET A 580 31.25 90.21 -97.89
C MET A 580 29.82 89.75 -97.64
N SER A 581 29.45 88.59 -98.18
CA SER A 581 28.28 87.86 -97.68
C SER A 581 28.55 87.46 -96.22
N ARG A 582 27.56 87.67 -95.36
CA ARG A 582 27.56 87.08 -94.01
C ARG A 582 27.28 85.59 -94.18
N SER A 583 28.03 84.75 -93.47
CA SER A 583 27.90 83.29 -93.49
C SER A 583 26.47 82.82 -93.21
N ASP A 584 25.97 81.88 -94.01
CA ASP A 584 24.76 81.13 -93.70
C ASP A 584 24.93 80.36 -92.38
N PRO A 585 23.91 80.30 -91.52
CA PRO A 585 23.98 79.56 -90.27
C PRO A 585 24.19 78.05 -90.53
N PRO A 586 24.97 77.34 -89.70
CA PRO A 586 25.23 75.92 -89.89
C PRO A 586 23.92 75.12 -89.81
N ALA A 587 23.58 74.42 -90.89
CA ALA A 587 22.41 73.56 -90.94
C ALA A 587 22.50 72.48 -89.82
N PRO A 588 21.38 72.20 -89.12
CA PRO A 588 21.35 71.21 -88.06
C PRO A 588 21.70 69.83 -88.61
N LYS A 589 22.64 69.16 -87.96
CA LYS A 589 22.98 67.76 -88.25
C LYS A 589 21.72 66.92 -88.02
N LEU A 590 21.05 66.50 -89.10
CA LEU A 590 20.18 65.33 -89.04
C LEU A 590 21.02 64.20 -88.45
N ARG A 591 20.50 63.56 -87.41
CA ARG A 591 21.07 62.32 -86.91
C ARG A 591 21.00 61.34 -88.07
N ILE A 592 22.15 61.10 -88.70
CA ILE A 592 22.34 59.93 -89.53
C ILE A 592 22.23 58.79 -88.53
N ASP A 593 21.07 58.12 -88.54
CA ASP A 593 20.90 56.88 -87.82
C ASP A 593 22.01 55.97 -88.31
N LYS A 594 22.92 55.61 -87.41
CA LYS A 594 24.07 54.72 -87.67
C LYS A 594 23.65 53.35 -88.20
N ASP A 595 22.34 53.11 -88.23
CA ASP A 595 21.74 51.91 -88.76
C ASP A 595 21.53 52.00 -90.29
N GLN A 596 21.40 53.19 -90.91
CA GLN A 596 21.42 53.31 -92.37
C GLN A 596 22.81 53.02 -92.95
N ASP A 597 23.89 53.55 -92.36
CA ASP A 597 25.26 53.25 -92.80
C ASP A 597 25.62 51.76 -92.61
N LYS A 598 24.99 51.08 -91.64
CA LYS A 598 25.13 49.62 -91.46
C LYS A 598 24.31 48.86 -92.48
N ILE A 599 23.08 49.27 -92.77
CA ILE A 599 22.23 48.65 -93.78
C ILE A 599 22.85 48.83 -95.18
N ASP A 600 23.46 49.97 -95.46
CA ASP A 600 24.13 50.21 -96.74
C ASP A 600 25.43 49.42 -96.86
N LYS A 601 26.19 49.25 -95.75
CA LYS A 601 27.31 48.30 -95.70
C LYS A 601 26.88 46.85 -95.85
N GLU A 602 25.82 46.43 -95.18
CA GLU A 602 25.31 45.06 -95.25
C GLU A 602 24.72 44.76 -96.63
N LYS A 603 24.17 45.78 -97.32
CA LYS A 603 23.78 45.72 -98.73
C LYS A 603 24.98 45.71 -99.68
N GLU A 604 26.02 46.51 -99.44
CA GLU A 604 27.27 46.44 -100.23
C GLU A 604 27.96 45.08 -100.05
N GLU A 605 28.02 44.57 -98.82
CA GLU A 605 28.56 43.24 -98.51
C GLU A 605 27.68 42.11 -99.09
N ALA A 606 26.35 42.23 -99.06
CA ALA A 606 25.45 41.28 -99.72
C ALA A 606 25.55 41.35 -101.25
N LEU A 607 25.74 42.53 -101.83
CA LEU A 607 25.98 42.71 -103.26
C LEU A 607 27.34 42.14 -103.68
N LEU A 608 28.37 42.26 -102.83
CA LEU A 608 29.69 41.65 -103.04
C LEU A 608 29.70 40.13 -102.78
N PHE A 609 28.76 39.60 -101.98
CA PHE A 609 28.68 38.17 -101.65
C PHE A 609 27.85 37.36 -102.66
N PHE A 610 26.89 38.00 -103.35
CA PHE A 610 26.04 37.37 -104.37
C PHE A 610 26.33 37.85 -105.81
N SER A 611 27.42 38.59 -106.04
CA SER A 611 28.03 38.84 -107.36
C SER A 611 29.30 38.03 -107.51
#